data_AF-A0A534TDU5-F1
#
_entry.id   AF-A0A534TDU5-F1
#
_cell.length_a   1.000
_cell.length_b   1.000
_cell.length_c   1.000
_cell.angle_alpha   90.00
_cell.angle_beta   90.00
_cell.angle_gamma   90.00
#
_symmetry.space_group_name_H-M   'P 1'
#
loop_
_entity.id
_entity.type
_entity.pdbx_description
1 polymer ?
#
loop_
_entity_poly.entity_id
_entity_poly.type
_entity_poly.pdbx_seq_one_letter_code
_entity_poly.pdbx_strand_id
1 'polypeptide(L)'
;MAGDALLDGPPSPGETLAALERVLRSRRREAPEGSYSAKLFADEALRHKKVGEEAAELVVASLRGKPDEIAHEAADLFYHALVLLQAHGITLPDVTAVLRSREGKRRG
;
A
#
# COMPACT_ATOMS: atom_id res chain seq x y z
N MET A 1 23.67 32.90 -1.93
CA MET A 1 23.68 32.65 -0.47
C MET A 1 22.39 31.94 -0.11
N ALA A 2 22.55 30.66 0.27
CA ALA A 2 21.66 29.76 0.99
C ALA A 2 20.21 29.54 0.52
N GLY A 3 19.93 28.29 0.14
CA GLY A 3 18.76 27.59 0.71
C GLY A 3 17.78 26.95 -0.26
N ASP A 4 18.21 25.98 -1.08
CA ASP A 4 17.28 24.99 -1.64
C ASP A 4 17.83 23.55 -1.65
N ALA A 5 18.98 23.33 -1.01
CA ALA A 5 19.65 22.03 -0.97
C ALA A 5 19.13 21.11 0.17
N LEU A 6 17.90 21.33 0.67
CA LEU A 6 17.34 20.56 1.81
C LEU A 6 16.21 19.61 1.42
N LEU A 7 15.91 19.42 0.12
CA LEU A 7 14.83 18.55 -0.36
C LEU A 7 15.28 17.34 -1.20
N ASP A 8 16.59 17.13 -1.41
CA ASP A 8 17.11 15.98 -2.19
C ASP A 8 17.34 14.72 -1.34
N GLY A 9 16.35 14.37 -0.49
CA GLY A 9 16.31 13.09 0.22
C GLY A 9 15.48 12.06 -0.54
N PRO A 10 15.71 10.75 -0.37
CA PRO A 10 14.76 9.74 -0.85
C PRO A 10 13.38 10.03 -0.23
N PRO A 11 12.28 9.76 -0.97
CA PRO A 11 10.94 10.03 -0.48
C PRO A 11 10.73 9.31 0.85
N SER A 12 10.09 9.99 1.80
CA SER A 12 9.66 9.36 3.04
C SER A 12 8.75 8.17 2.75
N PRO A 13 8.60 7.22 3.71
CA PRO A 13 7.65 6.12 3.55
C PRO A 13 6.22 6.60 3.25
N GLY A 14 5.79 7.71 3.87
CA GLY A 14 4.49 8.32 3.62
C GLY A 14 4.35 8.87 2.19
N GLU A 15 5.36 9.58 1.69
CA GLU A 15 5.39 10.08 0.31
C GLU A 15 5.37 8.95 -0.72
N THR A 16 6.09 7.85 -0.43
CA THR A 16 6.12 6.66 -1.28
C THR A 16 4.74 6.00 -1.38
N LEU A 17 4.06 5.78 -0.25
CA LEU A 17 2.72 5.21 -0.23
C LEU A 17 1.70 6.14 -0.90
N ALA A 18 1.80 7.45 -0.69
CA ALA A 18 0.95 8.43 -1.35
C ALA A 18 1.18 8.47 -2.88
N ALA A 19 2.42 8.32 -3.34
CA ALA A 19 2.74 8.21 -4.76
C ALA A 19 2.13 6.94 -5.37
N LEU A 20 2.25 5.80 -4.67
CA LEU A 20 1.63 4.54 -5.09
C LEU A 20 0.11 4.67 -5.18
N GLU A 21 -0.55 5.29 -4.19
CA GLU A 21 -1.99 5.54 -4.23
C GLU A 21 -2.39 6.34 -5.48
N ARG A 22 -1.65 7.41 -5.81
CA ARG A 22 -1.91 8.23 -7.02
C ARG A 22 -1.81 7.40 -8.30
N VAL A 23 -0.78 6.56 -8.42
CA VAL A 23 -0.62 5.65 -9.56
C VAL A 23 -1.80 4.69 -9.65
N LEU A 24 -2.18 4.03 -8.56
CA LEU A 24 -3.29 3.08 -8.54
C LEU A 24 -4.63 3.75 -8.90
N ARG A 25 -4.85 4.98 -8.43
CA ARG A 25 -6.04 5.78 -8.75
C ARG A 25 -6.11 6.14 -10.23
N SER A 26 -4.99 6.54 -10.85
CA SER A 26 -4.91 6.78 -12.29
C SER A 26 -5.18 5.49 -13.07
N ARG A 27 -4.54 4.38 -12.70
CA ARG A 27 -4.74 3.09 -13.37
C ARG A 27 -6.15 2.52 -13.22
N ARG A 28 -6.85 2.80 -12.12
CA ARG A 28 -8.27 2.46 -11.98
C ARG A 28 -9.14 3.20 -13.00
N ARG A 29 -8.81 4.45 -13.32
CA ARG A 29 -9.57 5.30 -14.25
C ARG A 29 -9.23 5.00 -15.71
N GLU A 30 -7.95 4.86 -16.00
CA GLU A 30 -7.42 4.68 -17.35
C GLU A 30 -7.52 3.23 -17.83
N ALA A 31 -7.61 2.27 -16.90
CA ALA A 31 -7.66 0.83 -17.16
C ALA A 31 -6.69 0.38 -18.27
N PRO A 32 -5.37 0.73 -18.18
CA PRO A 32 -4.44 0.43 -19.25
C PRO A 32 -4.38 -1.08 -19.49
N GLU A 33 -4.72 -1.48 -20.72
CA GLU A 33 -4.84 -2.88 -21.13
C GLU A 33 -3.57 -3.66 -20.82
N GLY A 34 -3.75 -4.90 -20.32
CA GLY A 34 -2.64 -5.79 -19.99
C GLY A 34 -1.91 -5.49 -18.67
N SER A 35 -2.11 -4.32 -18.04
CA SER A 35 -1.45 -4.02 -16.75
C SER A 35 -1.99 -4.91 -15.61
N TYR A 36 -1.11 -5.30 -14.69
CA TYR A 36 -1.48 -6.13 -13.54
C TYR A 36 -2.56 -5.47 -12.68
N SER A 37 -2.42 -4.18 -12.39
CA SER A 37 -3.42 -3.40 -11.67
C SER A 37 -4.77 -3.34 -12.38
N ALA A 38 -4.83 -3.29 -13.71
CA ALA A 38 -6.09 -3.32 -14.43
C ALA A 38 -6.81 -4.67 -14.22
N LYS A 39 -6.07 -5.79 -14.24
CA LYS A 39 -6.62 -7.12 -13.91
C LYS A 39 -7.15 -7.16 -12.48
N LEU A 40 -6.40 -6.65 -11.51
CA LEU A 40 -6.85 -6.58 -10.12
C LEU A 40 -8.08 -5.69 -9.95
N PHE A 41 -8.24 -4.63 -10.75
CA PHE A 41 -9.44 -3.79 -10.69
C PHE A 41 -10.65 -4.46 -11.33
N ALA A 42 -10.46 -5.22 -12.42
CA ALA A 42 -11.50 -5.94 -13.13
C ALA A 42 -11.97 -7.23 -12.41
N ASP A 43 -11.09 -7.90 -11.67
CA ASP A 43 -11.38 -9.17 -11.00
C ASP A 43 -11.41 -9.02 -9.47
N GLU A 44 -12.62 -9.05 -8.91
CA GLU A 44 -12.84 -8.95 -7.47
C GLU A 44 -12.31 -10.16 -6.69
N ALA A 45 -12.47 -11.38 -7.23
CA ALA A 45 -12.03 -12.58 -6.55
C ALA A 45 -10.49 -12.62 -6.46
N LEU A 46 -9.81 -12.24 -7.55
CA LEU A 46 -8.36 -12.13 -7.57
C LEU A 46 -7.86 -11.07 -6.57
N ARG A 47 -8.51 -9.90 -6.53
CA ARG A 47 -8.15 -8.83 -5.60
C ARG A 47 -8.22 -9.26 -4.13
N HIS A 48 -9.29 -9.95 -3.73
CA HIS A 48 -9.42 -10.46 -2.37
C HIS A 48 -8.43 -11.59 -2.07
N LYS A 49 -8.25 -12.51 -3.03
CA LYS A 49 -7.29 -13.60 -2.92
C LYS A 49 -5.89 -13.07 -2.62
N LYS A 50 -5.43 -12.08 -3.39
CA LYS A 50 -4.09 -11.52 -3.22
C LYS A 50 -3.88 -10.92 -1.83
N VAL A 51 -4.83 -10.14 -1.30
CA VAL A 51 -4.70 -9.61 0.07
C VAL A 51 -4.53 -10.74 1.11
N GLY A 52 -5.30 -11.82 0.98
CA GLY A 52 -5.17 -12.98 1.88
C GLY A 52 -3.86 -13.75 1.71
N GLU A 53 -3.40 -13.90 0.47
CA GLU A 53 -2.15 -14.58 0.11
C GLU A 53 -0.94 -13.82 0.69
N GLU A 54 -0.82 -12.52 0.41
CA GLU A 54 0.30 -11.71 0.92
C GLU A 54 0.34 -11.63 2.45
N ALA A 55 -0.83 -11.60 3.09
CA ALA A 55 -0.91 -11.63 4.55
C ALA A 55 -0.38 -12.95 5.12
N ALA A 56 -0.67 -14.08 4.46
CA ALA A 56 -0.15 -15.39 4.86
C ALA A 56 1.36 -15.50 4.56
N GLU A 57 1.81 -15.00 3.42
CA GLU A 57 3.22 -15.00 3.01
C GLU A 57 4.06 -14.16 3.97
N LEU A 58 3.59 -12.98 4.38
CA LEU A 58 4.27 -12.16 5.39
C LEU A 58 4.45 -12.89 6.73
N VAL A 59 3.43 -13.62 7.19
CA VAL A 59 3.52 -14.44 8.41
C VAL A 59 4.56 -15.56 8.22
N VAL A 60 4.54 -16.23 7.07
CA VAL A 60 5.50 -17.30 6.75
C VAL A 60 6.93 -16.78 6.67
N ALA A 61 7.16 -15.63 6.02
CA ALA A 61 8.45 -14.97 5.94
C ALA A 61 8.97 -14.60 7.34
N SER A 62 8.08 -14.11 8.21
CA SER A 62 8.40 -13.83 9.61
C SER A 62 8.83 -15.08 10.38
N LEU A 63 8.09 -16.19 10.24
CA LEU A 63 8.42 -17.47 10.87
C LEU A 63 9.77 -18.04 10.39
N ARG A 64 10.16 -17.75 9.14
CA ARG A 64 11.45 -18.14 8.57
C ARG A 64 12.61 -17.26 9.02
N GLY A 65 12.34 -16.11 9.65
CA GLY A 65 13.36 -15.20 10.18
C GLY A 65 14.23 -14.55 9.10
N LYS A 66 13.67 -14.27 7.92
CA LYS A 66 14.39 -13.67 6.80
C LYS A 66 13.94 -12.21 6.57
N PRO A 67 14.73 -11.22 7.01
CA PRO A 67 14.33 -9.80 6.96
C PRO A 67 13.95 -9.30 5.58
N ASP A 68 14.69 -9.71 4.54
CA ASP A 68 14.42 -9.27 3.17
C ASP A 68 13.09 -9.81 2.66
N GLU A 69 12.79 -11.10 2.89
CA GLU A 69 11.49 -11.69 2.55
C GLU A 69 10.36 -10.97 3.31
N ILE A 70 10.54 -10.70 4.61
CA ILE A 70 9.54 -9.97 5.41
C ILE A 70 9.23 -8.58 4.81
N ALA A 71 10.27 -7.85 4.39
CA ALA A 71 10.09 -6.54 3.78
C ALA A 71 9.38 -6.62 2.43
N HIS A 72 9.68 -7.63 1.61
CA HIS A 72 9.02 -7.88 0.33
C HIS A 72 7.53 -8.20 0.51
N GLU A 73 7.19 -9.18 1.36
CA GLU A 73 5.79 -9.57 1.57
C GLU A 73 4.97 -8.45 2.22
N ALA A 74 5.59 -7.63 3.09
CA ALA A 74 4.93 -6.45 3.64
C ALA A 74 4.63 -5.40 2.56
N ALA A 75 5.56 -5.20 1.62
CA ALA A 75 5.36 -4.29 0.50
C ALA A 75 4.23 -4.77 -0.42
N ASP A 76 4.18 -6.07 -0.73
CA ASP A 76 3.12 -6.66 -1.55
C ASP A 76 1.76 -6.60 -0.86
N LEU A 77 1.72 -6.88 0.46
CA LEU A 77 0.51 -6.68 1.26
C LEU A 77 0.02 -5.23 1.22
N PHE A 78 0.92 -4.24 1.35
CA PHE A 78 0.54 -2.82 1.26
C PHE A 78 0.04 -2.45 -0.13
N TYR A 79 0.68 -2.95 -1.18
CA TYR A 79 0.23 -2.75 -2.56
C TYR A 79 -1.19 -3.28 -2.76
N HIS A 80 -1.44 -4.54 -2.37
CA HIS A 80 -2.72 -5.19 -2.55
C HIS A 80 -3.82 -4.59 -1.66
N ALA A 81 -3.48 -4.17 -0.44
CA ALA A 81 -4.39 -3.42 0.42
C ALA A 81 -4.78 -2.08 -0.21
N LEU A 82 -3.82 -1.32 -0.77
CA LEU A 82 -4.13 -0.06 -1.46
C LEU A 82 -5.02 -0.27 -2.68
N VAL A 83 -4.80 -1.32 -3.47
CA VAL A 83 -5.69 -1.68 -4.58
C VAL A 83 -7.11 -1.96 -4.07
N LEU A 84 -7.26 -2.72 -2.99
CA LEU A 84 -8.56 -3.00 -2.37
C LEU A 84 -9.25 -1.72 -1.89
N LEU A 85 -8.53 -0.86 -1.16
CA LEU A 85 -9.04 0.43 -0.70
C LEU A 85 -9.51 1.30 -1.86
N GLN A 86 -8.69 1.42 -2.91
CA GLN A 86 -9.06 2.18 -4.10
C GLN A 86 -10.29 1.59 -4.79
N ALA A 87 -10.48 0.26 -4.83
CA ALA A 87 -11.69 -0.35 -5.39
C ALA A 87 -12.96 0.07 -4.62
N HIS A 88 -12.87 0.22 -3.29
CA HIS A 88 -13.94 0.72 -2.43
C HIS A 88 -14.03 2.24 -2.34
N GLY A 89 -13.17 2.98 -3.04
CA GLY A 89 -13.15 4.46 -2.98
C GLY A 89 -12.60 5.02 -1.67
N ILE A 90 -11.89 4.20 -0.88
CA ILE A 90 -11.24 4.59 0.37
C ILE A 90 -9.82 5.08 0.05
N THR A 91 -9.44 6.18 0.66
CA THR A 91 -8.15 6.85 0.42
C THR A 91 -7.14 6.58 1.53
N LEU A 92 -5.85 6.75 1.24
CA LEU A 92 -4.81 6.62 2.27
C LEU A 92 -4.97 7.62 3.43
N PRO A 93 -5.41 8.88 3.21
CA PRO A 93 -5.85 9.77 4.29
C PRO A 93 -6.94 9.20 5.19
N ASP A 94 -7.93 8.49 4.65
CA ASP A 94 -9.00 7.87 5.45
C ASP A 94 -8.43 6.82 6.42
N VAL A 95 -7.52 5.96 5.92
CA VAL A 95 -6.81 4.97 6.75
C VAL A 95 -5.95 5.66 7.81
N THR A 96 -5.24 6.72 7.42
CA THR A 96 -4.39 7.50 8.34
C THR A 96 -5.22 8.15 9.45
N ALA A 97 -6.41 8.67 9.13
CA ALA A 97 -7.33 9.22 10.14
C ALA A 97 -7.76 8.14 11.15
N VAL A 98 -8.07 6.93 10.67
CA VAL A 98 -8.37 5.79 11.54
C VAL A 98 -7.18 5.45 12.44
N LEU A 99 -5.96 5.37 11.91
CA LEU A 99 -4.76 5.09 12.69
C LEU A 99 -4.49 6.15 13.76
N ARG A 100 -4.54 7.44 13.41
CA ARG A 100 -4.39 8.56 14.35
C ARG A 100 -5.43 8.51 15.47
N SER A 101 -6.67 8.13 15.15
CA SER A 101 -7.73 7.97 16.16
C SER A 101 -7.44 6.85 17.18
N ARG A 102 -6.61 5.85 16.81
CA ARG A 102 -6.17 4.76 17.70
C ARG A 102 -5.01 5.20 18.58
N GLU A 103 -4.07 5.97 18.05
CA GLU A 103 -2.93 6.51 18.81
C GLU A 103 -3.38 7.42 19.95
N GLY A 104 -4.42 8.24 19.73
CA GLY A 104 -5.04 9.06 20.78
C GLY A 104 -5.90 8.29 21.79
N LYS A 105 -6.27 7.04 21.49
CA LYS A 105 -7.03 6.13 22.35
C LYS A 105 -6.10 5.08 22.97
N ARG A 106 -4.97 5.51 23.55
CA ARG A 106 -4.17 4.60 24.39
C ARG A 106 -5.11 4.07 25.47
N ARG A 107 -5.49 2.80 25.33
CA ARG A 107 -6.27 2.07 26.34
C ARG A 107 -5.51 2.21 27.65
N GLY A 108 -6.07 2.98 28.58
CA GLY A 108 -5.70 2.89 29.99
C GLY A 108 -6.00 1.51 30.52
#